data_AF-A0A959TIU6-F1
#
_entry.id   AF-A0A959TIU6-F1
#
_cell.length_a   1.000
_cell.length_b   1.000
_cell.length_c   1.000
_cell.angle_alpha   90.00
_cell.angle_beta   90.00
_cell.angle_gamma   90.00
#
_symmetry.space_group_name_H-M   'P 1'
#
loop_
_entity.id
_entity.type
_entity.pdbx_description
1 polymer ?
#
loop_
_entity_poly.entity_id
_entity_poly.type
_entity_poly.pdbx_seq_one_letter_code
_entity_poly.pdbx_strand_id
1 'polypeptide(L)'
;LLFRRLALVVAVLGGSSQAALAQGPGTGELLVYRTESLTSATRDALVRELATRPDLKVVYACVPAGLIAFEATSEGAHDQVAGLLRQQNERASVERLDMDMPELEQLCSQQRGQ
;
A
#
# COMPACT_ATOMS: atom_id res chain seq x y z
N LEU A 1 43.78 55.89 -8.03
CA LEU A 1 42.95 55.15 -7.05
C LEU A 1 41.49 55.35 -7.45
N LEU A 2 41.01 54.56 -8.42
CA LEU A 2 40.20 53.36 -8.19
C LEU A 2 38.79 53.68 -7.65
N PHE A 3 37.84 54.01 -8.53
CA PHE A 3 36.42 53.80 -8.24
C PHE A 3 35.85 52.78 -9.21
N ARG A 4 35.67 51.61 -8.61
CA ARG A 4 35.47 50.28 -9.14
C ARG A 4 33.97 50.10 -9.42
N ARG A 5 33.60 49.99 -10.70
CA ARG A 5 32.26 49.60 -11.13
C ARG A 5 32.00 48.18 -10.63
N LEU A 6 31.14 48.01 -9.63
CA LEU A 6 30.66 46.71 -9.20
C LEU A 6 29.20 46.58 -9.65
N ALA A 7 28.99 45.89 -10.76
CA ALA A 7 27.67 45.52 -11.22
C ALA A 7 27.11 44.41 -10.30
N LEU A 8 25.96 44.70 -9.71
CA LEU A 8 25.16 43.80 -8.90
C LEU A 8 24.57 42.70 -9.80
N VAL A 9 25.06 41.46 -9.68
CA VAL A 9 24.42 40.29 -10.29
C VAL A 9 23.44 39.73 -9.27
N VAL A 10 22.15 40.00 -9.47
CA VAL A 10 21.07 39.33 -8.74
C VAL A 10 20.77 38.01 -9.45
N ALA A 11 21.35 36.93 -8.94
CA ALA A 11 20.97 35.58 -9.36
C ALA A 11 19.74 35.14 -8.54
N VAL A 12 18.55 35.35 -9.12
CA VAL A 12 17.31 34.72 -8.67
C VAL A 12 17.24 33.31 -9.26
N LEU A 13 17.48 32.31 -8.43
CA LEU A 13 17.04 30.92 -8.60
C LEU A 13 16.47 30.53 -7.22
N GLY A 14 15.22 30.86 -6.88
CA GLY A 14 14.05 30.06 -7.28
C GLY A 14 14.28 28.61 -6.85
N GLY A 15 14.03 28.23 -5.59
CA GLY A 15 12.74 27.68 -5.15
C GLY A 15 12.48 26.34 -5.88
N SER A 16 12.37 25.17 -5.26
CA SER A 16 11.82 24.82 -3.96
C SER A 16 11.99 23.32 -3.73
N SER A 17 12.27 22.96 -2.48
CA SER A 17 11.62 21.89 -1.72
C SER A 17 11.62 20.44 -2.24
N GLN A 18 12.37 19.63 -1.49
CA GLN A 18 12.00 18.28 -1.07
C GLN A 18 11.96 17.23 -2.18
N ALA A 19 13.11 16.62 -2.45
CA ALA A 19 13.11 15.19 -2.73
C ALA A 19 12.59 14.49 -1.46
N ALA A 20 11.29 14.23 -1.45
CA ALA A 20 10.63 13.42 -0.46
C ALA A 20 11.40 12.12 -0.29
N LEU A 21 11.81 11.88 0.96
CA LEU A 21 12.07 10.59 1.58
C LEU A 21 12.10 9.43 0.58
N ALA A 22 13.32 9.03 0.19
CA ALA A 22 13.55 7.64 -0.17
C ALA A 22 12.81 6.80 0.87
N GLN A 23 11.79 6.08 0.42
CA GLN A 23 11.01 5.18 1.23
C GLN A 23 12.01 4.29 1.96
N GLY A 24 12.23 4.57 3.24
CA GLY A 24 13.05 3.71 4.08
C GLY A 24 12.47 2.29 3.96
N PRO A 25 13.30 1.25 3.93
CA PRO A 25 12.82 -0.10 3.67
C PRO A 25 11.84 -0.50 4.78
N GLY A 26 10.55 -0.33 4.51
CA GLY A 26 9.53 -1.21 5.05
C GLY A 26 9.92 -2.57 4.54
N THR A 27 10.50 -3.40 5.41
CA THR A 27 11.21 -4.63 5.05
C THR A 27 10.23 -5.76 4.68
N GLY A 28 8.96 -5.42 4.51
CA GLY A 28 7.89 -6.34 4.16
C GLY A 28 7.41 -6.15 2.73
N GLU A 29 7.10 -7.27 2.08
CA GLU A 29 6.46 -7.34 0.77
C GLU A 29 4.98 -6.96 0.90
N LEU A 30 4.49 -6.13 -0.03
CA LEU A 30 3.07 -5.84 -0.17
C LEU A 30 2.41 -6.94 -1.01
N LEU A 31 1.41 -7.61 -0.44
CA LEU A 31 0.65 -8.66 -1.12
C LEU A 31 -0.79 -8.19 -1.32
N VAL A 32 -1.23 -8.05 -2.57
CA VAL A 32 -2.57 -7.56 -2.91
C VAL A 32 -3.42 -8.69 -3.49
N TYR A 33 -4.65 -8.80 -3.00
CA TYR A 33 -5.61 -9.81 -3.44
C TYR A 33 -6.98 -9.21 -3.75
N ARG A 34 -7.60 -9.75 -4.80
CA ARG A 34 -9.03 -9.63 -5.07
C ARG A 34 -9.76 -10.85 -4.52
N THR A 35 -10.89 -10.61 -3.89
CA THR A 35 -11.82 -11.61 -3.37
C THR A 35 -13.25 -11.16 -3.63
N GLU A 36 -14.00 -11.96 -4.40
CA GLU A 36 -15.36 -11.66 -4.87
C GLU A 36 -16.41 -11.53 -3.75
N SER A 37 -16.05 -11.84 -2.51
CA SER A 37 -16.95 -11.81 -1.36
C SER A 37 -16.24 -11.33 -0.11
N LEU A 38 -15.36 -10.32 -0.26
CA LEU A 38 -14.80 -9.62 0.88
C LEU A 38 -15.92 -8.87 1.60
N THR A 39 -16.13 -9.21 2.86
CA THR A 39 -17.05 -8.48 3.74
C THR A 39 -16.27 -7.77 4.85
N SER A 40 -16.88 -6.77 5.47
CA SER A 40 -16.32 -6.14 6.67
C SER A 40 -16.09 -7.17 7.78
N ALA A 41 -16.99 -8.15 7.92
CA ALA A 41 -16.84 -9.23 8.90
C ALA A 41 -15.62 -10.11 8.60
N THR A 42 -15.39 -10.45 7.33
CA THR A 42 -14.21 -11.21 6.88
C THR A 42 -12.92 -10.42 7.12
N ARG A 43 -12.90 -9.13 6.76
CA ARG A 43 -11.77 -8.23 7.06
C ARG A 43 -11.48 -8.22 8.56
N ASP A 44 -12.50 -8.02 9.40
CA ASP A 44 -12.31 -7.92 10.85
C ASP A 44 -11.86 -9.25 11.47
N ALA A 45 -12.31 -10.38 10.92
CA ALA A 45 -11.83 -11.70 11.30
C ALA A 45 -10.35 -11.88 10.98
N LEU A 46 -9.92 -11.51 9.76
CA LEU A 46 -8.51 -11.55 9.35
C LEU A 46 -7.64 -10.64 10.21
N VAL A 47 -8.09 -9.42 10.51
CA VAL A 47 -7.36 -8.49 11.40
C VAL A 47 -7.17 -9.09 12.79
N ARG A 48 -8.22 -9.70 13.36
CA ARG A 48 -8.12 -10.36 14.69
C ARG A 48 -7.22 -11.58 14.67
N GLU A 49 -7.32 -12.41 13.63
CA GLU A 49 -6.49 -13.61 13.49
C GLU A 49 -5.01 -13.24 13.35
N LEU A 50 -4.72 -12.23 12.54
CA LEU A 50 -3.36 -11.76 12.27
C LEU A 50 -2.77 -10.90 13.40
N ALA A 51 -3.57 -10.41 14.34
CA ALA A 51 -3.04 -9.66 15.50
C ALA A 51 -2.04 -10.46 16.36
N THR A 52 -2.06 -11.78 16.25
CA THR A 52 -1.12 -12.68 16.95
C THR A 52 0.12 -13.03 16.12
N ARG A 53 0.18 -12.60 14.85
CA ARG A 53 1.26 -12.93 13.91
C ARG A 53 2.11 -11.67 13.62
N PRO A 54 3.39 -11.65 14.03
CA PRO A 54 4.23 -10.47 13.84
C PRO A 54 4.70 -10.27 12.40
N ASP A 55 4.61 -11.30 11.57
CA ASP A 55 5.19 -11.36 10.22
C ASP A 55 4.19 -11.11 9.08
N LEU A 56 2.90 -10.94 9.41
CA LEU A 56 1.84 -10.74 8.44
C LEU A 56 0.73 -9.87 9.04
N LYS A 57 0.39 -8.77 8.38
CA LYS A 57 -0.67 -7.85 8.83
C LYS A 57 -1.54 -7.37 7.67
N VAL A 58 -2.83 -7.17 7.91
CA VAL A 58 -3.70 -6.42 6.99
C VAL A 58 -3.31 -4.95 7.06
N VAL A 59 -2.93 -4.35 5.94
CA VAL A 59 -2.57 -2.93 5.86
C VAL A 59 -3.61 -2.09 5.12
N TYR A 60 -4.42 -2.73 4.29
CA TYR A 60 -5.48 -2.05 3.54
C TYR A 60 -6.63 -3.00 3.22
N ALA A 61 -7.86 -2.47 3.18
CA ALA A 61 -9.02 -3.21 2.69
C ALA A 61 -10.04 -2.25 2.07
N CYS A 62 -10.40 -2.53 0.81
CA CYS A 62 -11.51 -1.92 0.11
C CYS A 62 -12.62 -2.94 -0.06
N VAL A 63 -13.44 -3.08 0.99
CA VAL A 63 -14.49 -4.11 1.07
C VAL A 63 -15.46 -4.05 -0.12
N PRO A 64 -16.04 -2.89 -0.53
CA PRO A 64 -16.96 -2.85 -1.67
C PRO A 64 -16.32 -3.26 -3.00
N ALA A 65 -15.01 -3.04 -3.15
CA ALA A 65 -14.26 -3.39 -4.36
C ALA A 65 -13.71 -4.83 -4.33
N GLY A 66 -13.88 -5.55 -3.21
CA GLY A 66 -13.33 -6.88 -3.02
C GLY A 66 -11.80 -6.90 -2.97
N LEU A 67 -11.14 -5.84 -2.50
CA LEU A 67 -9.67 -5.74 -2.48
C LEU A 67 -9.13 -5.73 -1.05
N ILE A 68 -8.05 -6.46 -0.80
CA ILE A 68 -7.36 -6.49 0.48
C ILE A 68 -5.86 -6.57 0.25
N ALA A 69 -5.08 -5.86 1.06
CA ALA A 69 -3.63 -5.92 1.02
C ALA A 69 -3.04 -6.25 2.38
N PHE A 70 -1.96 -7.00 2.31
CA PHE A 70 -1.18 -7.45 3.44
C PHE A 70 0.25 -6.95 3.30
N GLU A 71 0.88 -6.65 4.42
CA GLU A 71 2.33 -6.50 4.48
C GLU A 71 2.88 -7.75 5.16
N ALA A 72 3.87 -8.36 4.54
CA ALA A 72 4.46 -9.60 5.00
C ALA A 72 5.99 -9.52 5.06
N THR A 73 6.60 -9.96 6.14
CA THR A 73 8.07 -9.99 6.29
C THR A 73 8.66 -11.39 6.17
N SER A 74 7.83 -12.42 6.05
CA SER A 74 8.24 -13.82 5.94
C SER A 74 8.20 -14.34 4.51
N GLU A 75 9.13 -15.24 4.18
CA GLU A 75 9.08 -15.98 2.91
C GLU A 75 7.86 -16.92 2.89
N GLY A 76 7.28 -17.13 1.70
CA GLY A 76 6.09 -17.98 1.54
C GLY A 76 4.78 -17.36 2.05
N ALA A 77 4.76 -16.06 2.35
CA ALA A 77 3.57 -15.37 2.80
C ALA A 77 2.39 -15.43 1.80
N HIS A 78 2.65 -15.67 0.52
CA HIS A 78 1.60 -15.88 -0.48
C HIS A 78 0.71 -17.08 -0.19
N ASP A 79 1.31 -18.24 0.04
CA ASP A 79 0.55 -19.46 0.31
C ASP A 79 -0.20 -19.33 1.63
N GLN A 80 0.40 -18.66 2.62
CA GLN A 80 -0.24 -18.37 3.90
C GLN A 80 -1.47 -17.48 3.73
N VAL A 81 -1.35 -16.35 3.02
CA VAL A 81 -2.47 -15.43 2.78
C VAL A 81 -3.56 -16.09 1.94
N ALA A 82 -3.20 -16.83 0.89
CA ALA A 82 -4.17 -17.53 0.06
C ALA A 82 -4.93 -18.60 0.87
N GLY A 83 -4.24 -19.30 1.78
CA GLY A 83 -4.86 -20.24 2.72
C GLY A 83 -5.84 -19.56 3.67
N LEU A 84 -5.44 -18.45 4.28
CA LEU A 84 -6.29 -17.65 5.19
C LEU A 84 -7.54 -17.14 4.48
N LEU A 85 -7.39 -16.56 3.29
CA LEU A 85 -8.52 -16.03 2.53
C LEU A 85 -9.52 -17.15 2.15
N ARG A 86 -9.02 -18.33 1.76
CA ARG A 86 -9.87 -19.49 1.47
C ARG A 86 -10.52 -20.06 2.74
N GLN A 87 -9.84 -20.08 3.88
CA GLN A 87 -10.42 -20.54 5.14
C GLN A 87 -11.57 -19.64 5.60
N GLN A 88 -11.42 -18.32 5.44
CA GLN A 88 -12.46 -17.36 5.82
C GLN A 88 -13.62 -17.34 4.82
N ASN A 89 -13.40 -17.77 3.58
CA ASN A 89 -14.44 -17.85 2.57
C ASN A 89 -14.14 -18.94 1.52
N GLU A 90 -14.54 -20.17 1.82
CA GLU A 90 -14.21 -21.37 1.00
C GLU A 90 -14.73 -21.30 -0.44
N ARG A 91 -15.75 -20.49 -0.69
CA ARG A 91 -16.39 -20.34 -2.02
C ARG A 91 -15.91 -19.11 -2.79
N ALA A 92 -15.14 -18.22 -2.16
CA ALA A 92 -14.66 -17.02 -2.83
C ALA A 92 -13.49 -17.34 -3.75
N SER A 93 -13.54 -16.83 -4.98
CA SER A 93 -12.36 -16.70 -5.81
C SER A 93 -11.34 -15.79 -5.11
N VAL A 94 -10.07 -16.21 -5.12
CA VAL A 94 -8.94 -15.44 -4.59
C VAL A 94 -7.95 -15.27 -5.73
N GLU A 95 -7.78 -14.04 -6.20
CA GLU A 95 -6.86 -13.67 -7.26
C GLU A 95 -5.78 -12.78 -6.67
N ARG A 96 -4.51 -13.12 -6.93
CA ARG A 96 -3.39 -12.22 -6.62
C ARG A 96 -3.34 -11.13 -7.67
N LEU A 97 -3.13 -9.89 -7.23
CA LEU A 97 -2.90 -8.76 -8.10
C LEU A 97 -1.46 -8.26 -7.90
N ASP A 98 -0.73 -8.09 -9.00
CA ASP A 98 0.59 -7.46 -8.98
C ASP A 98 0.41 -5.95 -9.18
N MET A 99 0.29 -5.23 -8.08
CA MET A 99 0.12 -3.77 -8.03
C MET A 99 0.66 -3.21 -6.72
N ASP A 100 0.96 -1.91 -6.72
CA ASP A 100 1.42 -1.20 -5.52
C ASP A 100 0.27 -0.56 -4.71
N MET A 101 0.63 0.08 -3.58
CA MET A 101 -0.36 0.72 -2.71
C MET A 101 -1.07 1.92 -3.39
N PRO A 102 -0.37 2.85 -4.07
CA PRO A 102 -1.02 3.88 -4.86
C PRO A 102 -2.05 3.36 -5.87
N GLU A 103 -1.72 2.33 -6.65
CA GLU A 103 -2.62 1.72 -7.63
C GLU A 103 -3.86 1.11 -6.96
N LEU A 104 -3.66 0.40 -5.85
CA LEU A 104 -4.74 -0.18 -5.04
C LEU A 104 -5.71 0.90 -4.51
N GLU A 105 -5.19 1.98 -3.95
CA GLU A 105 -5.99 3.11 -3.46
C GLU A 105 -6.79 3.78 -4.58
N GLN A 106 -6.14 3.98 -5.73
CA GLN A 106 -6.78 4.52 -6.93
C GLN A 106 -7.93 3.62 -7.38
N LEU A 107 -7.73 2.31 -7.46
CA LEU A 107 -8.77 1.35 -7.85
C LEU A 107 -9.94 1.36 -6.85
N CYS A 108 -9.66 1.42 -5.55
CA CYS A 108 -10.69 1.54 -4.53
C CYS A 108 -11.50 2.83 -4.64
N SER A 109 -10.85 3.96 -4.92
CA SER A 109 -11.52 5.26 -5.04
C SER A 109 -12.52 5.30 -6.21
N GLN A 110 -12.19 4.65 -7.33
CA GLN A 110 -13.07 4.55 -8.50
C GLN A 110 -14.37 3.79 -8.21
N GLN A 111 -14.34 2.84 -7.28
CA GLN A 111 -15.52 2.07 -6.88
C GLN A 111 -16.40 2.83 -5.88
N ARG A 112 -15.84 3.78 -5.13
CA ARG A 112 -16.62 4.65 -4.20
C ARG A 112 -17.40 5.74 -4.90
N GLY A 113 -17.06 6.08 -6.15
CA GLY A 113 -17.70 7.14 -6.93
C GLY A 113 -18.84 6.66 -7.84
N GLN A 114 -19.19 5.38 -7.79
CA GLN A 114 -20.31 4.76 -8.52
C GLN A 114 -21.46 4.47 -7.56
#